data_AF-A0A0Q8KYT7-F1
#
_entry.id   AF-A0A0Q8KYT7-F1
#
_cell.length_a   1.000
_cell.length_b   1.000
_cell.length_c   1.000
_cell.angle_alpha   90.00
_cell.angle_beta   90.00
_cell.angle_gamma   90.00
#
_symmetry.space_group_name_H-M   'P 1'
#
loop_
_entity.id
_entity.type
_entity.pdbx_description
1 polymer ?
#
loop_
_entity_poly.entity_id
_entity_poly.type
_entity_poly.pdbx_seq_one_letter_code
_entity_poly.pdbx_strand_id
1 'polypeptide(L)'
;MIAQLYRLCIERRDADRNMARFYALSIEETLFGQTCLVRRWGRIGTTGRTVQHSFDSEGEAVALFLELLRAKRMRGYQPRSARRAVAIPSGCLVDRVAAGAT
;
A
#
# COMPACT_ATOMS: atom_id res chain seq x y z
N MET A 1 5.94 -20.52 16.36
CA MET A 1 6.49 -19.40 15.57
C MET A 1 5.36 -18.80 14.75
N ILE A 2 4.94 -17.59 15.07
CA ILE A 2 4.01 -16.84 14.21
C ILE A 2 4.90 -16.18 13.17
N ALA A 3 4.91 -16.70 11.94
CA ALA A 3 5.60 -16.06 10.83
C ALA A 3 4.88 -14.74 10.54
N GLN A 4 5.31 -13.65 11.18
CA GLN A 4 4.80 -12.33 10.87
C GLN A 4 5.29 -11.95 9.48
N LEU A 5 4.39 -11.97 8.50
CA LEU A 5 4.69 -11.46 7.16
C LEU A 5 4.71 -9.93 7.21
N TYR A 6 5.86 -9.34 7.54
CA TYR A 6 6.07 -7.90 7.51
C TYR A 6 6.19 -7.39 6.06
N ARG A 7 5.13 -7.51 5.27
CA ARG A 7 5.09 -7.05 3.88
C ARG A 7 4.07 -5.94 3.71
N LEU A 8 4.54 -4.77 3.30
CA LEU A 8 3.69 -3.60 3.08
C LEU A 8 4.03 -2.91 1.76
N CYS A 9 2.99 -2.60 0.99
CA CYS A 9 3.08 -1.81 -0.24
C CYS A 9 2.29 -0.51 -0.07
N ILE A 10 2.95 0.62 -0.27
CA ILE A 10 2.35 1.95 -0.28
C ILE A 10 2.59 2.61 -1.64
N GLU A 11 1.63 3.40 -2.07
CA GLU A 11 1.62 4.06 -3.37
C GLU A 11 1.45 5.57 -3.18
N ARG A 12 1.99 6.32 -4.13
CA ARG A 12 1.69 7.74 -4.28
C ARG A 12 1.25 7.99 -5.71
N ARG A 13 0.02 8.47 -5.86
CA ARG A 13 -0.62 8.81 -7.13
C ARG A 13 -1.03 10.27 -7.10
N ASP A 14 -0.59 11.03 -8.09
CA ASP A 14 -0.94 12.43 -8.30
C ASP A 14 -0.99 12.64 -9.82
N ALA A 15 -2.20 12.80 -10.35
CA ALA A 15 -2.48 12.87 -11.78
C ALA A 15 -1.95 14.16 -12.39
N ASP A 16 -2.13 15.28 -11.68
CA ASP A 16 -1.73 16.62 -12.12
C ASP A 16 -0.21 16.71 -12.31
N ARG A 17 0.56 15.89 -11.58
CA ARG A 17 2.03 15.83 -11.68
C ARG A 17 2.55 14.60 -12.42
N ASN A 18 1.68 13.83 -13.11
CA ASN A 18 2.03 12.56 -13.77
C ASN A 18 2.86 11.63 -12.85
N MET A 19 2.49 11.57 -11.57
CA MET A 19 3.25 10.90 -10.53
C MET A 19 2.53 9.62 -10.11
N ALA A 20 3.05 8.48 -10.54
CA ALA A 20 2.55 7.17 -10.15
C ALA A 20 3.73 6.32 -9.66
N ARG A 21 3.98 6.31 -8.35
CA ARG A 21 5.12 5.61 -7.74
C ARG A 21 4.67 4.63 -6.66
N PHE A 22 5.37 3.51 -6.56
CA PHE A 22 5.20 2.56 -5.47
C PHE A 22 6.44 2.53 -4.57
N TYR A 23 6.22 2.13 -3.33
CA TYR A 23 7.24 1.81 -2.36
C TYR A 23 6.78 0.57 -1.59
N ALA A 24 7.56 -0.50 -1.63
CA ALA A 24 7.27 -1.75 -0.95
C ALA A 24 8.40 -2.07 0.03
N LEU A 25 8.01 -2.57 1.19
CA LEU A 25 8.88 -3.01 2.28
C LEU A 25 8.53 -4.45 2.60
N SER A 26 9.53 -5.32 2.71
CA SER A 26 9.40 -6.65 3.30
C SER A 26 10.54 -6.92 4.28
N ILE A 27 10.24 -7.51 5.43
CA ILE A 27 11.26 -8.15 6.26
C ILE A 27 11.22 -9.64 5.96
N GLU A 28 12.37 -10.20 5.62
CA GLU A 28 12.57 -11.58 5.23
C GLU A 28 13.76 -12.15 6.01
N GLU A 29 13.71 -13.43 6.36
CA GLU A 29 14.87 -14.13 6.92
C GLU A 29 15.76 -14.62 5.78
N THR A 30 17.07 -14.42 5.90
CA THR A 30 18.03 -14.98 4.95
C THR A 30 18.23 -16.47 5.23
N LEU A 31 18.80 -17.19 4.25
CA LEU A 31 19.15 -18.61 4.40
C LEU A 31 20.12 -18.89 5.57
N PHE A 32 20.77 -17.85 6.09
CA PHE A 32 21.70 -17.92 7.22
C PHE A 32 21.06 -17.51 8.55
N GLY A 33 19.74 -17.30 8.58
CA GLY A 33 19.01 -16.89 9.78
C GLY A 33 19.20 -15.42 10.16
N GLN A 34 19.75 -14.59 9.27
CA GLN A 34 19.85 -13.14 9.49
C GLN A 34 18.54 -12.46 9.06
N THR A 35 18.20 -11.35 9.70
CA THR A 35 17.01 -10.59 9.30
C THR A 35 17.38 -9.61 8.18
N CYS A 36 16.62 -9.58 7.09
CA CYS A 36 16.85 -8.70 5.96
C CYS A 36 15.61 -7.84 5.65
N LEU A 37 15.80 -6.51 5.64
CA LEU A 37 14.80 -5.58 5.15
C LEU A 37 15.00 -5.34 3.64
N VAL A 38 14.06 -5.84 2.86
CA VAL A 38 13.99 -5.61 1.41
C VAL A 38 13.12 -4.39 1.13
N ARG A 39 13.70 -3.44 0.38
CA ARG A 39 13.07 -2.19 -0.03
C ARG A 39 12.96 -2.16 -1.54
N ARG A 40 11.75 -2.01 -2.07
CA ARG A 40 11.50 -1.91 -3.52
C ARG A 40 10.78 -0.60 -3.85
N TRP A 41 11.17 0.08 -4.90
CA TRP A 41 10.51 1.31 -5.31
C TRP A 41 10.64 1.58 -6.80
N GLY A 42 9.66 2.27 -7.37
CA GLY A 42 9.66 2.56 -8.80
C GLY A 42 8.40 3.29 -9.24
N ARG A 43 8.27 3.46 -10.57
CA ARG A 43 6.99 3.83 -11.16
C ARG A 43 6.05 2.62 -11.13
N ILE A 44 4.76 2.85 -10.94
CA ILE A 44 3.75 1.79 -10.98
C ILE A 44 3.75 1.19 -12.40
N GLY A 45 3.76 -0.15 -12.49
CA GLY A 45 3.85 -0.88 -13.76
C GLY A 45 5.27 -1.19 -14.24
N THR A 46 6.31 -0.83 -13.48
CA THR A 46 7.70 -1.20 -13.79
C THR A 46 8.34 -2.03 -12.68
N THR A 47 9.44 -2.73 -12.99
CA THR A 47 10.20 -3.53 -12.01
C THR A 47 10.77 -2.67 -10.88
N GLY A 48 11.10 -1.41 -11.17
CA GLY A 48 11.67 -0.47 -10.21
C GLY A 48 13.11 -0.80 -9.83
N ARG A 49 13.49 -0.41 -8.62
CA ARG A 49 14.77 -0.71 -7.97
C ARG A 49 14.52 -1.44 -6.67
N THR A 50 15.49 -2.27 -6.28
CA THR A 50 15.46 -3.05 -5.03
C THR A 50 16.76 -2.81 -4.29
N VAL A 51 16.69 -2.63 -2.97
CA VAL A 51 17.84 -2.62 -2.07
C VAL A 51 17.51 -3.45 -0.84
N GLN A 52 18.49 -4.19 -0.36
CA GLN A 52 18.40 -5.05 0.81
C GLN A 52 19.30 -4.49 1.91
N HIS A 53 18.84 -4.59 3.16
CA HIS A 53 19.60 -4.21 4.35
C HIS A 53 19.57 -5.39 5.33
N SER A 54 20.73 -5.96 5.61
CA SER A 54 20.88 -7.05 6.55
C SER A 54 21.06 -6.51 7.97
N PHE A 55 20.44 -7.18 8.94
CA PHE A 55 20.48 -6.88 10.35
C PHE A 55 20.74 -8.16 11.15
N ASP A 56 21.45 -8.00 12.26
CA ASP A 56 21.70 -9.09 13.20
C ASP A 56 20.51 -9.35 14.13
N SER A 57 19.62 -8.35 14.31
CA SER A 57 18.42 -8.44 15.13
C SER A 57 17.16 -8.05 14.35
N GLU A 58 16.07 -8.79 14.57
CA GLU A 58 14.74 -8.45 14.03
C GLU A 58 14.28 -7.07 14.49
N GLY A 59 14.59 -6.68 15.74
CA GLY A 59 14.19 -5.41 16.31
C GLY A 59 14.73 -4.21 15.53
N GLU A 60 15.96 -4.29 15.03
CA GLU A 60 16.58 -3.24 14.21
C GLU A 60 15.91 -3.12 12.84
N ALA A 61 15.62 -4.26 12.22
CA ALA A 61 14.90 -4.30 10.94
C ALA A 61 13.49 -3.69 11.08
N VAL A 62 12.78 -4.00 12.16
CA VAL A 62 11.45 -3.45 12.45
C VAL A 62 11.53 -1.95 12.75
N ALA A 63 12.53 -1.49 13.50
CA ALA A 63 12.73 -0.07 13.77
C ALA A 63 12.91 0.71 12.46
N LEU A 64 13.83 0.28 11.57
CA LEU A 64 14.04 0.93 10.29
C LEU A 64 12.81 0.84 9.37
N PHE A 65 12.10 -0.30 9.38
CA PHE A 65 10.85 -0.48 8.64
C PHE A 65 9.82 0.60 9.03
N LEU A 66 9.62 0.79 10.34
CA LEU A 66 8.67 1.77 10.88
C LEU A 66 9.11 3.22 10.60
N GLU A 67 10.40 3.52 10.70
CA GLU A 67 10.96 4.83 10.35
C GLU A 67 10.73 5.17 8.88
N LEU A 68 11.05 4.24 7.97
CA LEU A 68 10.83 4.42 6.53
C LEU A 68 9.33 4.60 6.23
N LEU A 69 8.46 3.82 6.88
CA LEU A 69 7.02 3.93 6.71
C LEU A 69 6.52 5.31 7.13
N ARG A 70 6.91 5.80 8.32
CA ARG A 70 6.56 7.14 8.82
C ARG A 70 7.05 8.22 7.85
N ALA A 71 8.30 8.16 7.43
CA ALA A 71 8.88 9.13 6.50
C ALA A 71 8.16 9.15 5.15
N LYS A 72 7.74 7.99 4.62
CA LYS A 72 6.99 7.92 3.36
C LYS A 72 5.54 8.37 3.50
N ARG A 73 4.90 8.09 4.64
CA ARG A 73 3.56 8.59 4.94
C ARG A 73 3.53 10.12 4.98
N MET A 74 4.53 10.75 5.61
CA MET A 74 4.69 12.22 5.60
C MET A 74 4.89 12.79 4.18
N ARG A 75 5.45 12.00 3.25
CA ARG A 75 5.61 12.37 1.84
C ARG A 75 4.36 12.09 0.99
N GLY A 76 3.22 11.73 1.59
CA GLY A 76 1.96 11.47 0.88
C GLY A 76 1.87 10.10 0.22
N TYR A 77 2.70 9.13 0.62
CA TYR A 77 2.44 7.74 0.27
C TYR A 77 1.33 7.18 1.15
N GLN A 78 0.41 6.44 0.55
CA GLN A 78 -0.75 5.86 1.21
C GLN A 78 -0.78 4.35 0.95
N PRO A 79 -1.28 3.53 1.89
CA PRO A 79 -1.58 2.14 1.60
C PRO A 79 -2.47 2.05 0.37
N ARG A 80 -2.26 1.03 -0.46
CA ARG A 80 -3.21 0.73 -1.53
C ARG A 80 -4.55 0.43 -0.85
N SER A 81 -5.46 1.40 -0.83
CA SER A 81 -6.82 1.13 -0.42
C SER A 81 -7.31 0.03 -1.36
N ALA A 82 -7.79 -1.08 -0.80
CA ALA A 82 -8.66 -1.97 -1.56
C ALA A 82 -9.69 -1.04 -2.19
N ARG A 83 -9.66 -0.95 -3.52
CA ARG A 83 -10.42 0.01 -4.33
C ARG A 83 -11.79 0.16 -3.67
N ARG A 84 -12.16 1.37 -3.23
CA ARG A 84 -13.55 1.67 -2.87
C ARG A 84 -14.37 1.08 -4.01
N ALA A 85 -15.15 0.04 -3.70
CA ALA A 85 -16.11 -0.50 -4.64
C ALA A 85 -16.83 0.72 -5.22
N VAL A 86 -16.85 0.80 -6.54
CA VAL A 86 -17.59 1.83 -7.28
C VAL A 86 -18.91 2.03 -6.55
N ALA A 87 -19.13 3.22 -6.00
CA ALA A 87 -20.46 3.61 -5.57
C ALA A 87 -21.27 3.67 -6.86
N ILE A 88 -21.96 2.57 -7.17
CA ILE A 88 -23.01 2.55 -8.18
C ILE A 88 -24.03 3.58 -7.66
N PRO A 89 -24.36 4.64 -8.39
CA PRO A 89 -25.41 5.54 -7.97
C PRO A 89 -26.71 4.74 -7.90
N SER A 90 -27.13 4.40 -6.68
CA SER A 90 -28.48 3.91 -6.42
C SER A 90 -29.41 5.11 -6.49
N GLY A 91 -30.05 5.25 -7.65
CA GLY A 91 -30.96 6.34 -7.93
C GLY A 91 -31.81 6.05 -9.16
N CYS A 92 -32.39 4.85 -9.24
CA CYS A 92 -33.66 4.70 -9.95
C CYS A 92 -34.67 5.55 -9.16
N LEU A 93 -34.99 6.73 -9.69
CA LEU A 93 -36.14 7.49 -9.25
C LEU A 93 -37.37 6.63 -9.52
N VAL A 94 -37.94 6.10 -8.45
CA VAL A 94 -39.28 5.52 -8.47
C VAL A 94 -40.25 6.67 -8.72
N ASP A 95 -40.84 6.73 -9.92
CA ASP A 95 -42.07 7.50 -10.08
C ASP A 95 -43.19 6.73 -9.38
N ARG A 96 -43.61 7.32 -8.28
CA ARG A 96 -44.66 6.88 -7.37
C ARG A 96 -46.02 7.16 -8.01
N VAL A 97 -46.86 6.12 -7.98
CA VAL A 97 -48.30 6.09 -8.27
C VAL A 97 -49.11 7.20 -7.58
N ALA A 98 -50.07 7.77 -8.31
CA ALA A 98 -51.41 8.21 -7.84
C ALA A 98 -52.34 8.25 -9.08
N ALA A 99 -53.34 7.40 -9.30
CA ALA A 99 -54.60 7.16 -8.57
C ALA A 99 -55.59 8.36 -8.61
N GLY A 100 -56.77 8.13 -9.20
CA GLY A 100 -57.95 9.01 -9.21
C GLY A 100 -58.54 9.16 -10.62
N ALA A 101 -59.45 8.31 -11.12
CA ALA A 101 -60.86 8.16 -10.72
C ALA A 101 -61.62 9.49 -10.74
N THR A 102 -62.23 9.83 -11.88
CA THR A 102 -63.69 9.97 -12.09
C THR A 102 -63.96 10.05 -13.59
#